data_AF-A0A9P1BL78-F1
#
_entry.id   AF-A0A9P1BL78-F1
#
_cell.length_a   1.000
_cell.length_b   1.000
_cell.length_c   1.000
_cell.angle_alpha   90.00
_cell.angle_beta   90.00
_cell.angle_gamma   90.00
#
_symmetry.space_group_name_H-M   'P 1'
#
loop_
_entity.id
_entity.type
_entity.pdbx_description
1 polymer ?
#
loop_
_entity_poly.entity_id
_entity_poly.type
_entity_poly.pdbx_seq_one_letter_code
_entity_poly.pdbx_strand_id
1 'polypeptide(L)'
;MPTPTLPDVAAFEFTDVPFQCHWWAGHVDGRLLHDCPLLKLAGVGLQTWSLDILHGWHLGPLQLLVSLALNYCLDSNLWAPQTDGLDAKDKRHLSLLAIKAELFQFYKEKRKDPDWVWNLTLTMLGTYDNPSLHAKAAESHGLAKFVCHLLETHMDTFTSRMPENMARKGKYLFEAAKAANKLDTVFSAESRTFSRKQVQEALGTYLRFLRFYSKADGPTTPKCHFMIHLIQRALFKGNPRKYSTYRDESFNGLIAKIARACHRRTWANVIHWKRQGLHKKHRDLATAKMFQKSR
;
A
#
# COMPACT_ATOMS: atom_id res chain seq x y z
N MET A 1 31.92 -12.90 0.03
CA MET A 1 31.67 -11.82 -0.97
C MET A 1 32.81 -11.83 -1.97
N PRO A 2 32.60 -11.35 -3.21
CA PRO A 2 33.69 -11.23 -4.19
C PRO A 2 34.82 -10.36 -3.61
N THR A 3 36.05 -10.85 -3.71
CA THR A 3 37.28 -10.09 -3.38
C THR A 3 38.12 -9.93 -4.65
N PRO A 4 39.12 -9.03 -4.69
CA PRO A 4 40.02 -8.93 -5.84
C PRO A 4 40.74 -10.25 -6.17
N THR A 5 40.99 -11.08 -5.15
CA THR A 5 41.67 -12.38 -5.26
C THR A 5 40.71 -13.57 -5.40
N LEU A 6 39.42 -13.38 -5.12
CA LEU A 6 38.35 -14.35 -5.38
C LEU A 6 37.12 -13.61 -5.96
N PRO A 7 37.19 -13.16 -7.23
CA PRO A 7 36.06 -12.48 -7.87
C PRO A 7 34.86 -13.41 -8.05
N ASP A 8 35.11 -14.72 -8.19
CA ASP A 8 34.09 -15.76 -8.24
C ASP A 8 34.05 -16.55 -6.92
N VAL A 9 33.10 -16.22 -6.05
CA VAL A 9 32.95 -16.88 -4.73
C VAL A 9 32.61 -18.38 -4.88
N ALA A 10 32.06 -18.81 -6.01
CA ALA A 10 31.81 -20.23 -6.25
C ALA A 10 33.09 -21.03 -6.58
N ALA A 11 34.16 -20.33 -6.96
CA ALA A 11 35.48 -20.94 -7.14
C ALA A 11 36.19 -21.19 -5.80
N PHE A 12 35.59 -20.83 -4.66
CA PHE A 12 36.21 -20.95 -3.33
C PHE A 12 36.80 -22.34 -3.06
N GLU A 13 36.07 -23.41 -3.40
CA GLU A 13 36.51 -24.80 -3.20
C GLU A 13 37.57 -25.25 -4.23
N PHE A 14 37.75 -24.48 -5.30
CA PHE A 14 38.61 -24.81 -6.44
C PHE A 14 39.76 -23.81 -6.62
N THR A 15 39.89 -22.82 -5.73
CA THR A 15 40.93 -21.79 -5.82
C THR A 15 42.14 -22.26 -5.04
N ASP A 16 43.29 -22.32 -5.70
CA ASP A 16 44.55 -22.70 -5.07
C ASP A 16 44.91 -21.71 -3.96
N VAL A 17 45.31 -22.24 -2.81
CA VAL A 17 45.75 -21.45 -1.66
C VAL A 17 47.19 -20.93 -1.87
N PRO A 18 47.53 -19.73 -1.39
CA PRO A 18 46.70 -18.83 -0.56
C PRO A 18 45.89 -17.82 -1.37
N PHE A 19 44.63 -17.60 -0.98
CA PHE A 19 43.79 -16.51 -1.48
C PHE A 19 43.05 -15.82 -0.32
N GLN A 20 42.62 -14.57 -0.52
CA GLN A 20 41.84 -13.84 0.48
C GLN A 20 40.34 -13.97 0.17
N CYS A 21 39.59 -14.46 1.15
CA CYS A 21 38.14 -14.48 1.12
C CYS A 21 37.56 -13.57 2.21
N HIS A 22 36.48 -12.86 1.88
CA HIS A 22 35.73 -12.08 2.86
C HIS A 22 34.38 -12.72 3.10
N TRP A 23 34.09 -13.03 4.35
CA TRP A 23 32.79 -13.49 4.81
C TRP A 23 32.01 -12.32 5.35
N TRP A 24 30.72 -12.27 5.01
CA TRP A 24 29.82 -11.32 5.63
C TRP A 24 29.23 -11.99 6.86
N ALA A 25 29.66 -11.55 8.04
CA ALA A 25 29.06 -11.94 9.31
C ALA A 25 28.03 -10.87 9.68
N GLY A 26 26.76 -11.19 9.53
CA GLY A 26 25.69 -10.35 10.05
C GLY A 26 25.69 -10.35 11.56
N HIS A 27 25.29 -9.22 12.16
CA HIS A 27 24.88 -9.23 13.56
C HIS A 27 23.67 -10.17 13.73
N VAL A 28 23.46 -10.74 14.92
CA VAL A 28 22.28 -11.59 15.22
C VAL A 28 20.97 -10.83 14.92
N ASP A 29 21.00 -9.50 15.04
CA ASP A 29 19.88 -8.59 14.74
C ASP A 29 19.95 -7.94 13.35
N GLY A 30 20.92 -8.35 12.53
CA GLY A 30 21.16 -7.81 11.20
C GLY A 30 20.03 -8.18 10.24
N ARG A 31 19.17 -7.21 9.90
CA ARG A 31 18.06 -7.42 8.94
C ARG A 31 18.49 -7.49 7.47
N LEU A 32 19.71 -7.08 7.16
CA LEU A 32 20.31 -7.21 5.84
C LEU A 32 21.20 -8.44 5.87
N LEU A 33 21.16 -9.29 4.84
CA LEU A 33 21.96 -10.52 4.75
C LEU A 33 23.21 -10.38 3.86
N HIS A 34 23.46 -9.16 3.35
CA HIS A 34 24.52 -8.84 2.42
C HIS A 34 24.72 -7.32 2.32
N ASP A 35 25.94 -6.88 2.01
CA ASP A 35 26.18 -5.49 1.62
C ASP A 35 25.42 -5.18 0.33
N CYS A 36 24.75 -4.02 0.32
CA CYS A 36 24.14 -3.51 -0.89
C CYS A 36 25.21 -2.75 -1.71
N PRO A 37 25.56 -3.21 -2.94
CA PRO A 37 26.55 -2.50 -3.78
C PRO A 37 26.15 -1.06 -4.09
N LEU A 38 24.85 -0.75 -4.05
CA LEU A 38 24.35 0.61 -4.25
C LEU A 38 24.82 1.58 -3.17
N LEU A 39 25.02 1.11 -1.93
CA LEU A 39 25.52 1.94 -0.82
C LEU A 39 27.02 2.23 -0.93
N LYS A 40 27.74 1.60 -1.88
CA LYS A 40 29.15 1.90 -2.18
C LYS A 40 29.30 3.03 -3.20
N LEU A 41 28.22 3.45 -3.85
CA LEU A 41 28.24 4.55 -4.82
C LEU A 41 28.33 5.88 -4.09
N ALA A 42 29.25 6.75 -4.52
CA ALA A 42 29.39 8.08 -3.95
C ALA A 42 28.06 8.86 -4.03
N GLY A 43 27.66 9.45 -2.91
CA GLY A 43 26.39 10.17 -2.80
C GLY A 43 25.15 9.29 -2.63
N VAL A 44 25.26 7.96 -2.63
CA VAL A 44 24.13 7.06 -2.35
C VAL A 44 24.19 6.60 -0.89
N GLY A 45 23.10 6.84 -0.15
CA GLY A 45 22.96 6.39 1.22
C GLY A 45 21.49 6.17 1.58
N LEU A 46 21.19 5.77 2.81
CA LEU A 46 19.80 5.58 3.25
C LEU A 46 18.95 6.87 3.13
N GLN A 47 19.62 8.03 3.13
CA GLN A 47 19.01 9.33 2.94
C GLN A 47 18.57 9.56 1.49
N THR A 48 19.19 8.91 0.51
CA THR A 48 18.84 9.07 -0.91
C THR A 48 17.63 8.23 -1.31
N TRP A 49 17.33 7.17 -0.56
CA TRP A 49 16.19 6.30 -0.82
C TRP A 49 14.87 7.03 -0.54
N SER A 50 14.01 7.09 -1.55
CA SER A 50 12.69 7.69 -1.45
C SER A 50 11.73 6.72 -0.78
N LEU A 51 10.97 7.22 0.19
CA LEU A 51 9.95 6.43 0.85
C LEU A 51 8.70 6.39 -0.02
N ASP A 52 8.17 5.20 -0.23
CA ASP A 52 7.05 4.94 -1.13
C ASP A 52 5.70 5.08 -0.42
N ILE A 53 4.83 5.95 -0.94
CA ILE A 53 3.47 6.15 -0.42
C ILE A 53 2.55 4.96 -0.75
N LEU A 54 2.84 4.20 -1.81
CA LEU A 54 2.04 3.03 -2.16
C LEU A 54 2.13 1.98 -1.06
N HIS A 55 3.33 1.60 -0.63
CA HIS A 55 3.50 0.64 0.48
C HIS A 55 3.31 1.25 1.87
N GLY A 56 3.61 2.54 2.03
CA GLY A 56 3.45 3.24 3.31
C GLY A 56 1.99 3.50 3.67
N TRP A 57 1.20 3.92 2.69
CA TRP A 57 -0.18 4.37 2.89
C TRP A 57 -1.20 3.42 2.28
N HIS A 58 -1.18 3.27 0.94
CA HIS A 58 -2.27 2.64 0.20
C HIS A 58 -2.38 1.14 0.51
N LEU A 59 -1.29 0.38 0.37
CA LEU A 59 -1.18 -1.04 0.73
C LEU A 59 -0.86 -1.24 2.22
N GLY A 60 -1.12 -0.24 3.04
CA GLY A 60 -0.75 -0.20 4.44
C GLY A 60 -1.96 0.17 5.30
N PRO A 61 -1.87 1.20 6.15
CA PRO A 61 -2.94 1.56 7.07
C PRO A 61 -4.28 1.90 6.38
N LEU A 62 -4.27 2.39 5.13
CA LEU A 62 -5.50 2.72 4.41
C LEU A 62 -6.33 1.47 4.11
N GLN A 63 -5.68 0.40 3.63
CA GLN A 63 -6.32 -0.89 3.37
C GLN A 63 -6.89 -1.52 4.65
N LEU A 64 -6.14 -1.43 5.75
CA LEU A 64 -6.58 -1.96 7.04
C LEU A 64 -7.78 -1.18 7.59
N LEU A 65 -7.79 0.15 7.46
CA LEU A 65 -8.95 0.98 7.79
C LEU A 65 -10.19 0.56 7.00
N VAL A 66 -10.06 0.40 5.68
CA VAL A 66 -11.18 0.00 4.82
C VAL A 66 -11.73 -1.37 5.21
N SER A 67 -10.84 -2.36 5.41
CA SER A 67 -11.24 -3.69 5.87
C SER A 67 -11.93 -3.64 7.23
N LEU A 68 -11.35 -2.93 8.19
CA LEU A 68 -11.90 -2.79 9.55
C LEU A 68 -13.30 -2.16 9.53
N ALA A 69 -13.48 -1.09 8.76
CA ALA A 69 -14.77 -0.41 8.66
C ALA A 69 -15.83 -1.24 7.94
N LEU A 70 -15.47 -1.94 6.87
CA LEU A 70 -16.40 -2.83 6.19
C LEU A 70 -16.78 -4.03 7.05
N ASN A 71 -15.83 -4.63 7.79
CA ASN A 71 -16.14 -5.69 8.76
C ASN A 71 -17.05 -5.18 9.88
N TYR A 72 -16.80 -3.96 10.40
CA TYR A 72 -17.71 -3.32 11.36
C TYR A 72 -19.14 -3.20 10.82
N CYS A 73 -19.31 -2.77 9.56
CA CYS A 73 -20.63 -2.71 8.93
C CYS A 73 -21.25 -4.11 8.74
N LEU A 74 -20.48 -5.09 8.26
CA LEU A 74 -20.95 -6.47 8.07
C LEU A 74 -21.43 -7.12 9.38
N ASP A 75 -20.73 -6.86 10.48
CA ASP A 75 -21.01 -7.47 11.78
C ASP A 75 -21.99 -6.63 12.64
N SER A 76 -22.48 -5.50 12.12
CA SER A 76 -23.43 -4.61 12.81
C SER A 76 -24.88 -5.12 12.86
N ASN A 77 -25.21 -6.16 12.08
CA ASN A 77 -26.58 -6.66 11.87
C ASN A 77 -27.58 -5.61 11.32
N LEU A 78 -27.11 -4.51 10.74
CA LEU A 78 -28.00 -3.50 10.14
C LEU A 78 -28.39 -3.82 8.70
N TRP A 79 -27.54 -4.55 7.98
CA TRP A 79 -27.77 -4.90 6.56
C TRP A 79 -28.34 -6.30 6.35
N ALA A 80 -28.17 -7.21 7.31
CA ALA A 80 -28.77 -8.54 7.25
C ALA A 80 -30.22 -8.51 7.77
N PRO A 81 -31.15 -9.26 7.15
CA PRO A 81 -32.49 -9.42 7.69
C PRO A 81 -32.44 -10.13 9.06
N GLN A 82 -33.26 -9.66 9.99
CA GLN A 82 -33.44 -10.31 11.30
C GLN A 82 -34.42 -11.47 11.15
N THR A 83 -33.96 -12.58 10.56
CA THR A 83 -34.75 -13.80 10.41
C THR A 83 -34.11 -14.94 11.20
N ASP A 84 -34.95 -15.68 11.93
CA ASP A 84 -34.53 -16.86 12.67
C ASP A 84 -34.13 -17.98 11.70
N GLY A 85 -33.02 -18.66 11.97
CA GLY A 85 -32.49 -19.77 11.15
C GLY A 85 -31.38 -19.40 10.16
N LEU A 86 -31.05 -18.12 9.98
CA LEU A 86 -29.87 -17.71 9.20
C LEU A 86 -28.59 -17.87 10.02
N ASP A 87 -27.64 -18.61 9.47
CA ASP A 87 -26.31 -18.75 10.06
C ASP A 87 -25.52 -17.41 9.98
N ALA A 88 -24.43 -17.30 10.74
CA ALA A 88 -23.63 -16.07 10.78
C ALA A 88 -22.94 -15.76 9.44
N LYS A 89 -22.66 -16.79 8.63
CA LYS A 89 -21.95 -16.66 7.35
C LYS A 89 -22.87 -16.09 6.28
N ASP A 90 -24.10 -16.57 6.22
CA ASP A 90 -25.17 -16.12 5.34
C ASP A 90 -25.57 -14.69 5.68
N LYS A 91 -25.66 -14.34 6.97
CA LYS A 91 -25.87 -12.95 7.41
C LYS A 91 -24.78 -12.01 6.88
N ARG A 92 -23.50 -12.41 6.95
CA ARG A 92 -22.41 -11.61 6.38
C ARG A 92 -22.47 -11.56 4.85
N HIS A 93 -22.89 -12.64 4.19
CA HIS A 93 -23.07 -12.63 2.74
C HIS A 93 -24.17 -11.67 2.28
N LEU A 94 -25.34 -11.71 2.94
CA LEU A 94 -26.45 -10.79 2.69
C LEU A 94 -26.06 -9.34 2.99
N SER A 95 -25.37 -9.10 4.10
CA SER A 95 -24.86 -7.77 4.44
C SER A 95 -23.91 -7.25 3.36
N LEU A 96 -23.01 -8.10 2.84
CA LEU A 96 -22.12 -7.72 1.75
C LEU A 96 -22.90 -7.37 0.47
N LEU A 97 -23.96 -8.11 0.13
CA LEU A 97 -24.77 -7.81 -1.05
C LEU A 97 -25.42 -6.43 -0.94
N ALA A 98 -25.97 -6.09 0.22
CA ALA A 98 -26.56 -4.78 0.46
C ALA A 98 -25.50 -3.65 0.40
N ILE A 99 -24.35 -3.83 1.06
CA ILE A 99 -23.23 -2.88 0.99
C ILE A 99 -22.71 -2.72 -0.45
N LYS A 100 -22.69 -3.79 -1.25
CA LYS A 100 -22.30 -3.72 -2.67
C LYS A 100 -23.29 -2.90 -3.49
N ALA A 101 -24.60 -3.02 -3.21
CA ALA A 101 -25.60 -2.19 -3.87
C ALA A 101 -25.35 -0.71 -3.59
N GLU A 102 -25.09 -0.34 -2.32
CA GLU A 102 -24.72 1.03 -1.94
C GLU A 102 -23.40 1.49 -2.56
N LEU A 103 -22.40 0.62 -2.64
CA LEU A 103 -21.12 0.90 -3.29
C LEU A 103 -21.30 1.27 -4.77
N PHE A 104 -22.07 0.47 -5.51
CA PHE A 104 -22.29 0.73 -6.93
C PHE A 104 -23.18 1.95 -7.15
N GLN A 105 -24.13 2.23 -6.25
CA GLN A 105 -24.88 3.47 -6.27
C GLN A 105 -23.97 4.69 -6.04
N PHE A 106 -23.08 4.62 -5.04
CA PHE A 106 -22.07 5.65 -4.79
C PHE A 106 -21.16 5.88 -6.01
N TYR A 107 -20.69 4.82 -6.67
CA TYR A 107 -19.91 4.94 -7.90
C TYR A 107 -20.70 5.59 -9.05
N LYS A 108 -21.98 5.22 -9.20
CA LYS A 108 -22.88 5.80 -10.21
C LYS A 108 -23.10 7.29 -9.99
N GLU A 109 -23.05 7.77 -8.76
CA GLU A 109 -23.16 9.21 -8.43
C GLU A 109 -21.84 9.94 -8.63
N LYS A 110 -20.71 9.29 -8.32
CA LYS A 110 -19.37 9.89 -8.38
C LYS A 110 -18.69 9.81 -9.75
N ARG A 111 -19.39 9.34 -10.83
CA ARG A 111 -19.05 9.07 -12.27
C ARG A 111 -17.68 9.43 -12.89
N LYS A 112 -16.89 10.31 -12.30
CA LYS A 112 -15.60 10.85 -12.79
C LYS A 112 -14.36 10.22 -12.15
N ASP A 113 -14.49 9.32 -11.17
CA ASP A 113 -13.33 8.74 -10.48
C ASP A 113 -12.90 7.40 -11.13
N PRO A 114 -11.64 7.22 -11.58
CA PRO A 114 -11.20 5.98 -12.22
C PRO A 114 -10.88 4.83 -11.24
N ASP A 115 -10.85 5.09 -9.93
CA ASP A 115 -10.26 4.20 -8.93
C ASP A 115 -11.28 3.22 -8.29
N TRP A 116 -12.09 2.54 -9.12
CA TRP A 116 -13.18 1.67 -8.65
C TRP A 116 -12.79 0.20 -8.50
N VAL A 117 -13.34 -0.44 -7.47
CA VAL A 117 -13.30 -1.91 -7.37
C VAL A 117 -14.41 -2.52 -8.23
N TRP A 118 -14.06 -3.52 -9.04
CA TRP A 118 -15.04 -4.21 -9.89
C TRP A 118 -15.89 -5.23 -9.11
N ASN A 119 -15.29 -5.88 -8.11
CA ASN A 119 -15.96 -6.88 -7.31
C ASN A 119 -15.42 -6.86 -5.87
N LEU A 120 -16.30 -6.58 -4.92
CA LEU A 120 -16.03 -6.73 -3.49
C LEU A 120 -16.49 -8.11 -3.02
N THR A 121 -15.64 -8.83 -2.29
CA THR A 121 -15.91 -10.18 -1.78
C THR A 121 -15.47 -10.31 -0.32
N LEU A 122 -16.06 -11.24 0.44
CA LEU A 122 -15.70 -11.46 1.84
C LEU A 122 -14.23 -11.89 2.01
N THR A 123 -13.72 -12.70 1.08
CA THR A 123 -12.31 -13.16 1.10
C THR A 123 -11.32 -12.01 0.96
N MET A 124 -11.73 -10.89 0.36
CA MET A 124 -10.88 -9.71 0.29
C MET A 124 -10.78 -8.98 1.62
N LEU A 125 -11.73 -9.13 2.54
CA LEU A 125 -11.89 -8.27 3.73
C LEU A 125 -11.31 -8.87 5.01
N GLY A 126 -10.88 -10.13 5.00
CA GLY A 126 -10.44 -10.81 6.24
C GLY A 126 -11.54 -10.84 7.29
N THR A 127 -11.16 -10.78 8.56
CA THR A 127 -12.10 -10.70 9.69
C THR A 127 -11.92 -9.39 10.45
N TYR A 128 -12.81 -9.13 11.41
CA TYR A 128 -12.68 -7.97 12.28
C TYR A 128 -11.36 -8.00 13.08
N ASP A 129 -11.03 -9.14 13.68
CA ASP A 129 -9.82 -9.31 14.51
C ASP A 129 -8.52 -9.39 13.68
N ASN A 130 -8.65 -9.83 12.42
CA ASN A 130 -7.54 -9.91 11.48
C ASN A 130 -7.93 -9.24 10.15
N PRO A 131 -7.99 -7.89 10.13
CA PRO A 131 -8.40 -7.15 8.95
C PRO A 131 -7.34 -7.26 7.87
N SER A 132 -7.79 -7.56 6.66
CA SER A 132 -6.95 -7.57 5.46
C SER A 132 -7.76 -7.03 4.30
N LEU A 133 -7.18 -6.19 3.44
CA LEU A 133 -7.83 -5.81 2.18
C LEU A 133 -6.98 -6.25 0.99
N HIS A 134 -7.43 -7.27 0.26
CA HIS A 134 -6.80 -7.73 -0.98
C HIS A 134 -7.27 -6.92 -2.21
N ALA A 135 -7.10 -5.60 -2.16
CA ALA A 135 -7.39 -4.70 -3.27
C ALA A 135 -6.12 -4.14 -3.89
N LYS A 136 -6.20 -3.62 -5.12
CA LYS A 136 -5.12 -2.81 -5.67
C LYS A 136 -5.03 -1.49 -4.90
N ALA A 137 -3.86 -0.89 -4.90
CA ALA A 137 -3.63 0.39 -4.23
C ALA A 137 -4.58 1.49 -4.74
N ALA A 138 -4.85 1.56 -6.05
CA ALA A 138 -5.84 2.48 -6.62
C ALA A 138 -7.26 2.20 -6.08
N GLU A 139 -7.71 0.94 -6.14
CA GLU A 139 -9.02 0.51 -5.63
C GLU A 139 -9.21 0.83 -4.13
N SER A 140 -8.11 0.84 -3.36
CA SER A 140 -8.12 1.18 -1.92
C SER A 140 -8.47 2.66 -1.67
N HIS A 141 -8.11 3.57 -2.57
CA HIS A 141 -8.54 4.98 -2.52
C HIS A 141 -10.05 5.10 -2.70
N GLY A 142 -10.58 4.50 -3.76
CA GLY A 142 -12.01 4.54 -4.05
C GLY A 142 -12.83 3.95 -2.91
N LEU A 143 -12.37 2.84 -2.34
CA LEU A 143 -13.02 2.23 -1.18
C LEU A 143 -12.93 3.07 0.09
N ALA A 144 -11.82 3.77 0.36
CA ALA A 144 -11.72 4.67 1.52
C ALA A 144 -12.72 5.83 1.44
N LYS A 145 -12.91 6.40 0.25
CA LYS A 145 -13.96 7.42 0.00
C LYS A 145 -15.35 6.85 0.25
N PHE A 146 -15.63 5.65 -0.27
CA PHE A 146 -16.91 4.97 -0.06
C PHE A 146 -17.16 4.68 1.43
N VAL A 147 -16.18 4.12 2.15
CA VAL A 147 -16.30 3.82 3.58
C VAL A 147 -16.62 5.08 4.38
N CYS A 148 -15.95 6.20 4.08
CA CYS A 148 -16.25 7.47 4.74
C CYS A 148 -17.72 7.89 4.51
N HIS A 149 -18.20 7.78 3.28
CA HIS A 149 -19.59 8.08 2.93
C HIS A 149 -20.57 7.12 3.60
N LEU A 150 -20.32 5.81 3.55
CA LEU A 150 -21.15 4.79 4.17
C LEU A 150 -21.31 5.03 5.68
N LEU A 151 -20.20 5.29 6.37
CA LEU A 151 -20.22 5.54 7.81
C LEU A 151 -20.95 6.85 8.15
N GLU A 152 -20.80 7.89 7.35
CA GLU A 152 -21.50 9.16 7.52
C GLU A 152 -23.01 8.98 7.36
N THR A 153 -23.44 8.35 6.27
CA THR A 153 -24.85 8.13 5.93
C THR A 153 -25.59 7.34 7.02
N HIS A 154 -24.94 6.36 7.64
CA HIS A 154 -25.57 5.47 8.62
C HIS A 154 -25.25 5.83 10.08
N MET A 155 -24.62 6.98 10.35
CA MET A 155 -24.17 7.37 11.69
C MET A 155 -25.33 7.47 12.71
N ASP A 156 -26.46 8.00 12.28
CA ASP A 156 -27.66 8.13 13.12
C ASP A 156 -28.25 6.75 13.44
N THR A 157 -28.24 5.84 12.47
CA THR A 157 -28.66 4.44 12.65
C THR A 157 -27.73 3.71 13.63
N PHE A 158 -26.42 3.89 13.52
CA PHE A 158 -25.46 3.32 14.48
C PHE A 158 -25.73 3.84 15.90
N THR A 159 -25.96 5.15 16.04
CA THR A 159 -26.17 5.78 17.35
C THR A 159 -27.50 5.37 18.00
N SER A 160 -28.54 5.14 17.20
CA SER A 160 -29.88 4.82 17.70
C SER A 160 -30.12 3.33 17.92
N ARG A 161 -29.53 2.45 17.10
CA ARG A 161 -29.85 1.01 17.10
C ARG A 161 -28.77 0.11 17.67
N MET A 162 -27.54 0.61 17.85
CA MET A 162 -26.43 -0.21 18.35
C MET A 162 -26.11 0.09 19.81
N PRO A 163 -25.53 -0.87 20.55
CA PRO A 163 -24.95 -0.62 21.86
C PRO A 163 -23.94 0.53 21.85
N GLU A 164 -23.87 1.29 22.95
CA GLU A 164 -23.07 2.53 23.02
C GLU A 164 -21.60 2.34 22.63
N ASN A 165 -20.99 1.22 23.05
CA ASN A 165 -19.62 0.88 22.70
C ASN A 165 -19.41 0.69 21.19
N MET A 166 -20.36 0.04 20.51
CA MET A 166 -20.33 -0.18 19.07
C MET A 166 -20.57 1.12 18.32
N ALA A 167 -21.58 1.90 18.72
CA ALA A 167 -21.87 3.21 18.13
C ALA A 167 -20.65 4.16 18.24
N ARG A 168 -19.96 4.16 19.39
CA ARG A 168 -18.74 4.93 19.62
C ARG A 168 -17.60 4.48 18.71
N LYS A 169 -17.45 3.17 18.49
CA LYS A 169 -16.48 2.62 17.53
C LYS A 169 -16.79 3.05 16.10
N GLY A 170 -18.06 3.04 15.68
CA GLY A 170 -18.48 3.58 14.38
C GLY A 170 -18.07 5.05 14.19
N LYS A 171 -18.23 5.89 15.23
CA LYS A 171 -17.75 7.29 15.22
C LYS A 171 -16.24 7.39 15.05
N TYR A 172 -15.46 6.53 15.70
CA TYR A 172 -14.00 6.50 15.54
C TYR A 172 -13.57 6.08 14.14
N LEU A 173 -14.22 5.07 13.55
CA LEU A 173 -13.97 4.66 12.18
C LEU A 173 -14.27 5.79 11.19
N PHE A 174 -15.36 6.51 11.39
CA PHE A 174 -15.73 7.65 10.56
C PHE A 174 -14.69 8.77 10.63
N GLU A 175 -14.28 9.17 11.84
CA GLU A 175 -13.26 10.21 12.02
C GLU A 175 -11.90 9.79 11.45
N ALA A 176 -11.54 8.51 11.53
CA ALA A 176 -10.36 7.97 10.87
C ALA A 176 -10.48 8.05 9.34
N ALA A 177 -11.59 7.62 8.75
CA ALA A 177 -11.82 7.67 7.31
C ALA A 177 -11.83 9.11 6.77
N LYS A 178 -12.45 10.04 7.50
CA LYS A 178 -12.44 11.47 7.18
C LYS A 178 -11.02 12.05 7.19
N ALA A 179 -10.21 11.71 8.21
CA ALA A 179 -8.82 12.11 8.27
C ALA A 179 -7.98 11.50 7.12
N ALA A 180 -8.22 10.23 6.77
CA ALA A 180 -7.57 9.59 5.64
C ALA A 180 -7.86 10.31 4.31
N ASN A 181 -9.12 10.64 4.02
CA ASN A 181 -9.51 11.38 2.82
C ASN A 181 -8.94 12.81 2.79
N LYS A 182 -8.86 13.47 3.96
CA LYS A 182 -8.24 14.79 4.07
C LYS A 182 -6.73 14.71 3.79
N LEU A 183 -6.05 13.66 4.24
CA LEU A 183 -4.63 13.45 3.96
C LEU A 183 -4.37 13.28 2.46
N ASP A 184 -5.22 12.53 1.76
CA ASP A 184 -5.13 12.40 0.30
C ASP A 184 -5.35 13.73 -0.42
N THR A 185 -6.20 14.60 0.11
CA THR A 185 -6.39 15.96 -0.42
C THR A 185 -5.10 16.78 -0.29
N VAL A 186 -4.41 16.69 0.84
CA VAL A 186 -3.10 17.36 1.03
C VAL A 186 -2.07 16.82 0.04
N PHE A 187 -2.02 15.50 -0.15
CA PHE A 187 -1.09 14.88 -1.09
C PHE A 187 -1.43 15.12 -2.57
N SER A 188 -2.69 15.43 -2.88
CA SER A 188 -3.16 15.73 -4.24
C SER A 188 -2.69 17.07 -4.78
N ALA A 189 -1.95 17.87 -4.01
CA ALA A 189 -1.38 19.12 -4.46
C ALA A 189 -0.62 18.95 -5.79
N GLU A 190 -0.80 19.89 -6.71
CA GLU A 190 -0.15 19.85 -8.02
C GLU A 190 1.38 19.95 -7.91
N SER A 191 1.85 20.71 -6.91
CA SER A 191 3.27 20.95 -6.66
C SER A 191 4.06 19.66 -6.41
N ARG A 192 5.29 19.64 -6.93
CA ARG A 192 6.31 18.61 -6.64
C ARG A 192 6.96 18.78 -5.28
N THR A 193 6.85 19.95 -4.67
CA THR A 193 7.43 20.27 -3.36
C THR A 193 6.32 20.57 -2.36
N PHE A 194 6.57 20.27 -1.09
CA PHE A 194 5.72 20.72 0.00
C PHE A 194 6.35 21.87 0.78
N SER A 195 5.52 22.86 1.07
CA SER A 195 5.82 23.87 2.08
C SER A 195 5.80 23.25 3.48
N ARG A 196 6.48 23.88 4.44
CA ARG A 196 6.43 23.49 5.87
C ARG A 196 5.00 23.41 6.39
N LYS A 197 4.13 24.33 5.96
CA LYS A 197 2.70 24.35 6.32
C LYS A 197 1.98 23.10 5.82
N GLN A 198 2.20 22.69 4.58
CA GLN A 198 1.59 21.47 4.02
C GLN A 198 2.10 20.20 4.72
N VAL A 199 3.39 20.13 5.04
CA VAL A 199 3.95 18.99 5.81
C VAL A 199 3.34 18.93 7.22
N GLN A 200 3.19 20.08 7.89
CA GLN A 200 2.54 20.14 9.20
C GLN A 200 1.06 19.74 9.13
N GLU A 201 0.33 20.19 8.10
CA GLU A 201 -1.07 19.80 7.86
C GLU A 201 -1.18 18.29 7.60
N ALA A 202 -0.30 17.73 6.77
CA ALA A 202 -0.25 16.30 6.50
C ALA A 202 0.03 15.51 7.79
N LEU A 203 1.02 15.93 8.59
CA LEU A 203 1.37 15.26 9.83
C LEU A 203 0.23 15.32 10.84
N GLY A 204 -0.37 16.50 11.05
CA GLY A 204 -1.51 16.66 11.95
C GLY A 204 -2.71 15.82 11.53
N THR A 205 -3.00 15.78 10.24
CA THR A 205 -4.07 14.95 9.68
C THR A 205 -3.79 13.46 9.87
N TYR A 206 -2.55 13.03 9.63
CA TYR A 206 -2.16 11.63 9.79
C TYR A 206 -2.16 11.18 11.26
N LEU A 207 -1.70 12.02 12.18
CA LEU A 207 -1.79 11.74 13.62
C LEU A 207 -3.24 11.68 14.10
N ARG A 208 -4.12 12.52 13.56
CA ARG A 208 -5.57 12.43 13.80
C ARG A 208 -6.11 11.08 13.32
N PHE A 209 -5.76 10.67 12.10
CA PHE A 209 -6.09 9.34 11.58
C PHE A 209 -5.63 8.24 12.55
N LEU A 210 -4.35 8.20 12.94
CA LEU A 210 -3.81 7.17 13.82
C LEU A 210 -4.51 7.13 15.18
N ARG A 211 -4.85 8.31 15.75
CA ARG A 211 -5.56 8.40 17.03
C ARG A 211 -6.93 7.74 16.97
N PHE A 212 -7.72 8.05 15.94
CA PHE A 212 -9.06 7.49 15.80
C PHE A 212 -9.05 6.04 15.32
N TYR A 213 -8.13 5.71 14.42
CA TYR A 213 -7.90 4.35 13.96
C TYR A 213 -7.53 3.43 15.13
N SER A 214 -6.61 3.83 16.00
CA SER A 214 -6.26 3.06 17.21
C SER A 214 -7.43 2.92 18.18
N LYS A 215 -8.24 3.98 18.37
CA LYS A 215 -9.46 3.91 19.20
C LYS A 215 -10.55 3.01 18.62
N ALA A 216 -10.49 2.71 17.32
CA ALA A 216 -11.38 1.79 16.63
C ALA A 216 -10.82 0.35 16.60
N ASP A 217 -9.78 0.05 17.39
CA ASP A 217 -9.04 -1.22 17.41
C ASP A 217 -8.26 -1.52 16.12
N GLY A 218 -7.88 -0.46 15.39
CA GLY A 218 -7.04 -0.57 14.22
C GLY A 218 -5.62 -1.04 14.56
N PRO A 219 -5.09 -2.09 13.90
CA PRO A 219 -3.76 -2.62 14.20
C PRO A 219 -2.65 -1.61 13.83
N THR A 220 -1.76 -1.35 14.79
CA THR A 220 -0.57 -0.52 14.57
C THR A 220 0.53 -1.35 13.92
N THR A 221 0.85 -1.04 12.66
CA THR A 221 1.85 -1.77 11.89
C THR A 221 3.13 -0.94 11.73
N PRO A 222 4.27 -1.55 11.37
CA PRO A 222 5.47 -0.79 11.00
C PRO A 222 5.21 0.23 9.87
N LYS A 223 4.24 -0.03 8.98
CA LYS A 223 3.81 0.90 7.94
C LYS A 223 3.15 2.17 8.50
N CYS A 224 2.48 2.08 9.66
CA CYS A 224 1.95 3.26 10.36
C CYS A 224 3.08 4.22 10.75
N HIS A 225 4.17 3.68 11.32
CA HIS A 225 5.33 4.48 11.68
C HIS A 225 6.09 4.99 10.44
N PHE A 226 6.21 4.13 9.41
CA PHE A 226 6.84 4.49 8.14
C PHE A 226 6.21 5.74 7.49
N MET A 227 4.89 5.89 7.59
CA MET A 227 4.19 7.08 7.09
C MET A 227 4.56 8.38 7.81
N ILE A 228 4.87 8.32 9.11
CA ILE A 228 5.36 9.49 9.85
C ILE A 228 6.68 9.98 9.22
N HIS A 229 7.61 9.06 8.98
CA HIS A 229 8.88 9.39 8.33
C HIS A 229 8.71 9.84 6.88
N LEU A 230 7.77 9.26 6.13
CA LEU A 230 7.45 9.69 4.77
C LEU A 230 6.97 11.15 4.75
N ILE A 231 6.07 11.53 5.66
CA ILE A 231 5.61 12.92 5.78
C ILE A 231 6.74 13.85 6.20
N GLN A 232 7.53 13.48 7.22
CA GLN A 232 8.67 14.30 7.69
C GLN A 232 9.69 14.55 6.57
N ARG A 233 9.99 13.52 5.76
CA ARG A 233 10.94 13.62 4.66
C ARG A 233 10.40 14.35 3.44
N ALA A 234 9.08 14.53 3.33
CA ALA A 234 8.47 15.20 2.18
C ALA A 234 8.90 16.68 2.04
N LEU A 235 9.41 17.30 3.12
CA LEU A 235 10.01 18.63 3.05
C LEU A 235 11.26 18.67 2.15
N PHE A 236 12.05 17.59 2.17
CA PHE A 236 13.31 17.49 1.41
C PHE A 236 13.16 16.66 0.12
N LYS A 237 12.31 15.63 0.17
CA LYS A 237 12.06 14.71 -0.94
C LYS A 237 10.94 15.15 -1.88
N GLY A 238 10.17 16.16 -1.49
CA GLY A 238 9.00 16.62 -2.21
C GLY A 238 7.78 15.74 -2.00
N ASN A 239 6.75 15.98 -2.82
CA ASN A 239 5.46 15.32 -2.72
C ASN A 239 5.58 13.83 -3.09
N PRO A 240 5.25 12.91 -2.16
CA PRO A 240 5.31 11.46 -2.41
C PRO A 240 4.54 10.98 -3.64
N ARG A 241 3.37 11.58 -3.93
CA ARG A 241 2.56 11.20 -5.10
C ARG A 241 3.24 11.51 -6.44
N LYS A 242 4.27 12.37 -6.46
CA LYS A 242 4.92 12.81 -7.71
C LYS A 242 6.11 11.96 -8.11
N TYR A 243 6.67 11.18 -7.18
CA TYR A 243 7.79 10.28 -7.46
C TYR A 243 7.44 8.79 -7.27
N SER A 244 6.28 8.46 -6.68
CA SER A 244 5.75 7.09 -6.70
C SER A 244 4.80 6.93 -7.89
N THR A 245 5.05 5.99 -8.79
CA THR A 245 4.07 5.63 -9.82
C THR A 245 3.68 4.15 -9.72
N TYR A 246 2.42 3.82 -10.02
CA TYR A 246 1.98 2.42 -10.16
C TYR A 246 2.79 1.65 -11.21
N ARG A 247 3.37 2.38 -12.17
CA ARG A 247 4.26 1.81 -13.19
C ARG A 247 5.56 1.31 -12.58
N ASP A 248 6.14 2.03 -11.63
CA ASP A 248 7.35 1.59 -10.93
C ASP A 248 7.10 0.27 -10.19
N GLU A 249 5.88 0.05 -9.66
CA GLU A 249 5.55 -1.21 -8.99
C GLU A 249 5.50 -2.40 -9.96
N SER A 250 4.92 -2.21 -11.15
CA SER A 250 4.98 -3.24 -12.19
C SER A 250 6.41 -3.58 -12.61
N PHE A 251 7.30 -2.59 -12.63
CA PHE A 251 8.72 -2.81 -12.88
C PHE A 251 9.40 -3.52 -11.72
N ASN A 252 9.08 -3.18 -10.47
CA ASN A 252 9.62 -3.84 -9.28
C ASN A 252 9.25 -5.33 -9.27
N GLY A 253 7.99 -5.68 -9.48
CA GLY A 253 7.55 -7.07 -9.54
C GLY A 253 8.22 -7.87 -10.65
N LEU A 254 8.42 -7.22 -11.81
CA LEU A 254 9.10 -7.83 -12.94
C LEU A 254 10.61 -8.01 -12.69
N ILE A 255 11.28 -7.00 -12.11
CA ILE A 255 12.69 -7.08 -11.72
C ILE A 255 12.86 -8.16 -10.66
N ALA A 256 11.97 -8.26 -9.67
CA ALA A 256 11.98 -9.31 -8.67
C ALA A 256 11.79 -10.70 -9.29
N LYS A 257 10.92 -10.84 -10.29
CA LYS A 257 10.76 -12.10 -11.04
C LYS A 257 12.02 -12.47 -11.82
N ILE A 258 12.67 -11.51 -12.48
CA ILE A 258 13.97 -11.72 -13.12
C ILE A 258 15.00 -12.14 -12.07
N ALA A 259 15.13 -11.37 -10.99
CA ALA A 259 16.10 -11.60 -9.91
C ALA A 259 15.97 -13.01 -9.32
N ARG A 260 14.75 -13.48 -9.06
CA ARG A 260 14.49 -14.84 -8.54
C ARG A 260 14.89 -15.96 -9.51
N ALA A 261 14.84 -15.69 -10.82
CA ALA A 261 15.23 -16.65 -11.85
C ALA A 261 16.71 -16.52 -12.26
N CYS A 262 17.46 -15.56 -11.70
CA CYS A 262 18.85 -15.34 -12.04
C CYS A 262 19.75 -16.09 -11.06
N HIS A 263 20.70 -16.84 -11.60
CA HIS A 263 21.81 -17.36 -10.81
C HIS A 263 22.61 -16.19 -10.21
N ARG A 264 23.05 -16.33 -8.94
CA ARG A 264 23.74 -15.27 -8.19
C ARG A 264 24.94 -14.68 -8.95
N ARG A 265 25.66 -15.53 -9.71
CA ARG A 265 26.85 -15.19 -10.54
C ARG A 265 26.57 -14.17 -11.65
N THR A 266 25.38 -14.18 -12.22
CA THR A 266 25.04 -13.31 -13.36
C THR A 266 23.95 -12.30 -13.00
N TRP A 267 23.58 -12.21 -11.72
CA TRP A 267 22.44 -11.47 -11.21
C TRP A 267 22.41 -10.01 -11.68
N ALA A 268 23.51 -9.26 -11.47
CA ALA A 268 23.60 -7.87 -11.88
C ALA A 268 23.53 -7.70 -13.41
N ASN A 269 24.26 -8.52 -14.15
CA ASN A 269 24.31 -8.46 -15.62
C ASN A 269 22.96 -8.84 -16.23
N VAL A 270 22.34 -9.93 -15.79
CA VAL A 270 21.06 -10.41 -16.31
C VAL A 270 19.93 -9.44 -15.97
N ILE A 271 19.91 -8.86 -14.77
CA ILE A 271 18.97 -7.78 -14.45
C ILE A 271 19.19 -6.59 -15.37
N HIS A 272 20.44 -6.15 -15.57
CA HIS A 272 20.77 -5.04 -16.44
C HIS A 272 20.31 -5.28 -17.89
N TRP A 273 20.73 -6.40 -18.50
CA TRP A 273 20.41 -6.74 -19.89
C TRP A 273 18.91 -7.01 -20.10
N LYS A 274 18.27 -7.78 -19.21
CA LYS A 274 16.82 -8.05 -19.34
C LYS A 274 16.00 -6.77 -19.14
N ARG A 275 16.38 -5.90 -18.19
CA ARG A 275 15.75 -4.58 -18.02
C ARG A 275 15.87 -3.73 -19.28
N GLN A 276 17.06 -3.66 -19.88
CA GLN A 276 17.27 -2.91 -21.12
C GLN A 276 16.40 -3.46 -22.26
N GLY A 277 16.37 -4.78 -22.45
CA GLY A 277 15.53 -5.43 -23.47
C GLY A 277 14.04 -5.16 -23.27
N LEU A 278 13.56 -5.13 -22.02
CA LEU A 278 12.17 -4.81 -21.69
C LEU A 278 11.83 -3.34 -21.96
N HIS A 279 12.75 -2.42 -21.66
CA HIS A 279 12.57 -1.01 -21.97
C HIS A 279 12.47 -0.78 -23.49
N LYS A 280 13.29 -1.48 -24.28
CA LYS A 280 13.27 -1.41 -25.75
C LYS A 280 11.95 -1.95 -26.31
N LYS A 281 11.54 -3.15 -25.89
CA LYS A 281 10.29 -3.78 -26.34
C LYS A 281 9.04 -2.95 -26.01
N HIS A 282 9.00 -2.32 -24.82
CA HIS A 282 7.90 -1.42 -24.45
C HIS A 282 7.91 -0.10 -25.20
N ARG A 283 9.09 0.45 -25.52
CA ARG A 283 9.22 1.64 -26.36
C ARG A 283 8.69 1.35 -27.76
N ASP A 284 9.10 0.24 -28.35
CA ASP A 284 8.69 -0.15 -29.70
C ASP A 284 7.18 -0.42 -29.79
N LEU A 285 6.58 -1.06 -28.77
CA LEU A 285 5.13 -1.26 -28.65
C LEU A 285 4.35 0.06 -28.47
N ALA A 286 4.90 1.03 -27.74
CA ALA A 286 4.27 2.34 -27.56
C ALA A 286 4.30 3.16 -28.87
N THR A 287 5.41 3.10 -29.60
CA THR A 287 5.57 3.72 -30.91
C THR A 287 4.62 3.09 -31.93
N ALA A 288 4.55 1.75 -31.98
CA ALA A 288 3.63 1.04 -32.88
C ALA A 288 2.15 1.38 -32.63
N LYS A 289 1.74 1.60 -31.37
CA LYS A 289 0.37 2.03 -31.02
C LYS A 289 0.09 3.50 -31.37
N MET A 290 1.09 4.38 -31.35
CA MET A 290 0.92 5.76 -31.82
C MET A 290 0.64 5.81 -33.32
N PHE A 291 1.30 4.96 -34.13
CA PHE A 291 1.10 4.92 -35.58
C PHE A 291 -0.17 4.17 -36.04
N GLN A 292 -0.87 3.48 -35.14
CA GLN A 292 -2.17 2.86 -35.44
C GLN A 292 -3.39 3.76 -35.17
N LYS A 293 -3.22 4.92 -34.53
CA LYS A 293 -4.32 5.87 -34.23
C LYS A 293 -4.55 6.93 -35.31
N SER A 294 -3.87 6.82 -36.45
CA SER A 294 -4.01 7.70 -37.60
C SER A 294 -4.45 6.90 -38.83
N ARG A 295 -5.67 6.35 -38.78
CA ARG A 295 -6.53 6.03 -39.92
C ARG A 295 -7.98 6.10 -39.48
#